data_AF-A0AAX3ZYY3-F1
#
_entry.id   AF-A0AAX3ZYY3-F1
#
_cell.length_a   1.000
_cell.length_b   1.000
_cell.length_c   1.000
_cell.angle_alpha   90.00
_cell.angle_beta   90.00
_cell.angle_gamma   90.00
#
_symmetry.space_group_name_H-M   'P 1'
#
loop_
_entity.id
_entity.type
_entity.pdbx_description
1 polymer ?
#
loop_
_entity_poly.entity_id
_entity_poly.type
_entity_poly.pdbx_seq_one_letter_code
_entity_poly.pdbx_strand_id
1 'polypeptide(L)'
;MIHAPAPELSEALLTHHAHDLWTPAPGLGPAYARIHLHLISGIQDDSELASTTGYSLRTVAAAKRVFQRLRLLPTTRSTDQTRRLQLHTAAQQIGVSGVLAARALRHVTERELFAWWTAELEWRRRPGKKRSGPRRHASDAIALPIEASPRARYGRFPTIGGRADYATARRIVTNYRSPRILAA
;
A
#
# COMPACT_ATOMS: atom_id res chain seq x y z
N MET A 1 -0.14 -23.19 -26.40
CA MET A 1 -0.21 -22.70 -25.00
C MET A 1 -1.65 -22.37 -24.68
N ILE A 2 -2.35 -23.26 -23.98
CA ILE A 2 -3.70 -22.97 -23.49
C ILE A 2 -3.51 -22.22 -22.17
N HIS A 3 -3.69 -20.91 -22.18
CA HIS A 3 -3.76 -20.14 -20.94
C HIS A 3 -5.00 -20.62 -20.18
N ALA A 4 -4.79 -21.23 -19.01
CA ALA A 4 -5.87 -21.47 -18.06
C ALA A 4 -6.63 -20.14 -17.84
N PRO A 5 -7.98 -20.15 -17.81
CA PRO A 5 -8.76 -18.94 -17.58
C PRO A 5 -8.28 -18.27 -16.29
N ALA A 6 -8.18 -16.94 -16.31
CA ALA A 6 -7.85 -16.20 -15.11
C ALA A 6 -8.88 -16.57 -14.04
N PRO A 7 -8.46 -17.10 -12.87
CA PRO A 7 -9.40 -17.49 -11.84
C PRO A 7 -10.23 -16.27 -11.44
N GLU A 8 -11.55 -16.47 -11.30
CA GLU A 8 -12.48 -15.50 -10.71
C GLU A 8 -11.81 -14.90 -9.45
N LEU A 9 -11.65 -13.58 -9.43
CA LEU A 9 -11.01 -12.86 -8.34
C LEU A 9 -11.93 -12.90 -7.12
N SER A 10 -11.83 -13.96 -6.32
CA SER A 10 -12.58 -14.06 -5.07
C SER A 10 -12.05 -13.07 -4.03
N GLU A 11 -12.95 -12.54 -3.21
CA GLU A 11 -12.60 -11.67 -2.08
C GLU A 11 -11.58 -12.35 -1.13
N ALA A 12 -11.70 -13.67 -0.97
CA ALA A 12 -10.75 -14.47 -0.21
C ALA A 12 -9.34 -14.43 -0.81
N LEU A 13 -9.21 -14.50 -2.14
CA LEU A 13 -7.93 -14.39 -2.82
C LEU A 13 -7.32 -12.99 -2.65
N LEU A 14 -8.10 -11.94 -2.89
CA LEU A 14 -7.62 -10.56 -2.73
C LEU A 14 -7.18 -10.27 -1.29
N THR A 15 -7.99 -10.68 -0.32
CA THR A 15 -7.68 -10.53 1.11
C THR A 15 -6.42 -11.30 1.49
N HIS A 16 -6.25 -12.51 0.97
CA HIS A 16 -5.05 -13.30 1.22
C HIS A 16 -3.80 -12.64 0.64
N HIS A 17 -3.87 -12.17 -0.61
CA HIS A 17 -2.79 -11.50 -1.32
C HIS A 17 -2.43 -10.13 -0.75
N ALA A 18 -3.33 -9.48 -0.01
CA ALA A 18 -3.10 -8.18 0.62
C ALA A 18 -2.13 -8.23 1.81
N HIS A 19 -1.66 -9.42 2.21
CA HIS A 19 -0.69 -9.57 3.30
C HIS A 19 0.75 -9.21 2.86
N ASP A 20 1.50 -8.51 3.72
CA ASP A 20 2.87 -8.03 3.46
C ASP A 20 3.84 -9.13 2.95
N LEU A 21 3.67 -10.34 3.47
CA LEU A 21 4.47 -11.53 3.12
C LEU A 21 4.52 -11.79 1.61
N TRP A 22 3.45 -11.48 0.89
CA TRP A 22 3.30 -11.76 -0.54
C TRP A 22 3.81 -10.65 -1.45
N THR A 23 4.39 -9.60 -0.88
CA THR A 23 5.04 -8.55 -1.65
C THR A 23 6.18 -9.15 -2.49
N PRO A 24 6.35 -8.77 -3.76
CA PRO A 24 7.55 -9.10 -4.53
C PRO A 24 8.81 -8.61 -3.78
N ALA A 25 9.93 -9.33 -3.95
CA ALA A 25 11.23 -9.13 -3.30
C ALA A 25 11.37 -7.88 -2.40
N PRO A 26 11.59 -8.03 -1.07
CA PRO A 26 12.15 -9.21 -0.40
C PRO A 26 11.13 -10.27 0.09
N GLY A 27 9.83 -10.13 -0.20
CA GLY A 27 8.82 -11.12 0.20
C GLY A 27 8.78 -12.37 -0.69
N LEU A 28 7.82 -13.27 -0.40
CA LEU A 28 7.65 -14.54 -1.11
C LEU A 28 6.96 -14.39 -2.47
N GLY A 29 6.28 -13.27 -2.70
CA GLY A 29 5.62 -12.97 -3.95
C GLY A 29 4.25 -13.64 -4.16
N PRO A 30 3.56 -13.28 -5.25
CA PRO A 30 2.17 -13.69 -5.51
C PRO A 30 2.01 -15.16 -5.90
N ALA A 31 3.06 -15.80 -6.44
CA ALA A 31 3.02 -17.22 -6.78
C ALA A 31 2.87 -18.08 -5.52
N TYR A 32 3.64 -17.76 -4.48
CA TYR A 32 3.60 -18.46 -3.20
C TYR A 32 2.28 -18.21 -2.49
N ALA A 33 1.75 -16.99 -2.56
CA ALA A 33 0.42 -16.65 -2.02
C ALA A 33 -0.69 -17.54 -2.61
N ARG A 34 -0.68 -17.73 -3.94
CA ARG A 34 -1.65 -18.60 -4.63
C ARG A 34 -1.54 -20.06 -4.20
N ILE A 35 -0.33 -20.59 -4.12
CA ILE A 35 -0.10 -21.99 -3.69
C ILE A 35 -0.55 -22.15 -2.24
N HIS A 36 -0.19 -21.21 -1.37
CA HIS A 36 -0.59 -21.22 0.04
C HIS A 36 -2.10 -21.14 0.20
N LEU A 37 -2.81 -20.32 -0.58
CA LEU A 37 -4.26 -20.22 -0.55
C LEU A 37 -4.93 -21.57 -0.85
N HIS A 38 -4.51 -22.26 -1.91
CA HIS A 38 -5.06 -23.57 -2.25
C HIS A 38 -4.70 -24.64 -1.22
N LEU A 39 -3.52 -24.55 -0.62
CA LEU A 39 -3.07 -25.42 0.46
C LEU A 39 -3.96 -25.28 1.71
N ILE A 40 -4.36 -24.06 2.09
CA ILE A 40 -5.28 -23.83 3.21
C ILE A 40 -6.74 -24.12 2.88
N SER A 41 -7.11 -24.13 1.59
CA SER A 41 -8.43 -24.55 1.11
C SER A 41 -8.62 -26.07 1.09
N GLY A 42 -7.55 -26.85 1.31
CA GLY A 42 -7.62 -28.31 1.49
C GLY A 42 -6.82 -29.13 0.48
N ILE A 43 -6.30 -28.53 -0.59
CA ILE A 43 -5.53 -29.25 -1.61
C ILE A 43 -4.10 -29.51 -1.09
N GLN A 44 -3.80 -30.75 -0.70
CA GLN A 44 -2.48 -31.11 -0.13
C GLN A 44 -1.53 -31.76 -1.13
N ASP A 45 -2.07 -32.38 -2.19
CA ASP A 45 -1.30 -33.09 -3.19
C ASP A 45 -0.53 -32.13 -4.11
N ASP A 46 0.73 -32.47 -4.40
CA ASP A 46 1.62 -31.61 -5.17
C ASP A 46 1.20 -31.52 -6.64
N SER A 47 0.70 -32.61 -7.22
CA SER A 47 0.26 -32.66 -8.61
C SER A 47 -1.04 -31.91 -8.81
N GLU A 48 -1.97 -32.03 -7.87
CA GLU A 48 -3.23 -31.30 -7.83
C GLU A 48 -3.00 -29.79 -7.63
N LEU A 49 -2.07 -29.40 -6.74
CA LEU A 49 -1.66 -28.01 -6.59
C LEU A 49 -1.06 -27.44 -7.88
N ALA A 50 -0.20 -28.20 -8.55
CA ALA A 50 0.43 -27.76 -9.80
C ALA A 50 -0.61 -27.58 -10.91
N SER A 51 -1.54 -28.53 -11.09
CA SER A 51 -2.59 -28.44 -12.09
C SER A 51 -3.56 -27.29 -11.81
N THR A 52 -3.93 -27.07 -10.54
CA THR A 52 -4.91 -26.06 -10.14
C THR A 52 -4.33 -24.65 -10.20
N THR A 53 -3.09 -24.46 -9.73
CA THR A 53 -2.45 -23.14 -9.71
C THR A 53 -1.77 -22.77 -11.03
N GLY A 54 -1.52 -23.75 -11.90
CA GLY A 54 -0.79 -23.58 -13.15
C GLY A 54 0.73 -23.44 -12.98
N TYR A 55 1.26 -23.65 -11.78
CA TYR A 55 2.70 -23.61 -11.52
C TYR A 55 3.34 -25.00 -11.67
N SER A 56 4.64 -25.02 -11.98
CA SER A 56 5.38 -26.27 -12.08
C SER A 56 5.47 -27.00 -10.73
N LEU A 57 5.56 -28.33 -10.75
CA LEU A 57 5.83 -29.15 -9.56
C LEU A 57 7.07 -28.68 -8.78
N ARG A 58 8.11 -28.23 -9.50
CA ARG A 58 9.33 -27.67 -8.89
C ARG A 58 9.01 -26.42 -8.06
N THR A 59 8.15 -25.54 -8.57
CA THR A 59 7.71 -24.32 -7.87
C THR A 59 6.87 -24.68 -6.65
N VAL A 60 5.93 -25.63 -6.78
CA VAL A 60 5.09 -26.10 -5.67
C VAL A 60 5.94 -26.72 -4.56
N ALA A 61 6.87 -27.61 -4.90
CA ALA A 61 7.79 -28.23 -3.94
C ALA A 61 8.68 -27.19 -3.24
N ALA A 62 9.20 -26.20 -3.98
CA ALA A 62 9.96 -25.11 -3.40
C ALA A 62 9.12 -24.26 -2.43
N ALA A 63 7.86 -23.98 -2.79
CA ALA A 63 6.92 -23.26 -1.95
C ALA A 63 6.62 -24.03 -0.65
N LYS A 64 6.31 -25.32 -0.72
CA LYS A 64 6.06 -26.16 0.47
C LYS A 64 7.26 -26.21 1.41
N ARG A 65 8.49 -26.30 0.89
CA ARG A 65 9.72 -26.24 1.72
C ARG A 65 9.85 -24.91 2.46
N VAL A 66 9.52 -23.79 1.80
CA VAL A 66 9.51 -22.47 2.43
C VAL A 66 8.40 -22.37 3.47
N PHE A 67 7.19 -22.85 3.18
CA PHE A 67 6.08 -22.86 4.13
C PHE A 67 6.39 -23.72 5.36
N GLN A 68 7.04 -24.86 5.18
CA GLN A 68 7.48 -25.69 6.30
C GLN A 68 8.47 -24.94 7.20
N ARG A 69 9.47 -24.27 6.62
CA ARG A 69 10.46 -23.48 7.35
C ARG A 69 9.82 -22.34 8.14
N LEU A 70 8.82 -21.68 7.56
CA LEU A 70 8.11 -20.54 8.16
C LEU A 70 6.88 -20.95 8.98
N ARG A 71 6.63 -22.25 9.16
CA ARG A 71 5.46 -22.80 9.87
C ARG A 71 4.11 -22.31 9.32
N LEU A 72 4.01 -22.22 8.00
CA LEU A 72 2.82 -21.81 7.24
C LEU A 72 2.02 -22.99 6.65
N LEU A 73 2.39 -24.24 6.97
CA LEU A 73 1.59 -25.38 6.53
C LEU A 73 0.26 -25.44 7.31
N PRO A 74 -0.85 -25.79 6.65
CA PRO A 74 -2.15 -25.89 7.31
C PRO A 74 -2.11 -26.95 8.42
N THR A 75 -2.75 -26.65 9.54
CA THR A 75 -2.95 -27.59 10.65
C THR A 75 -4.44 -27.76 10.85
N THR A 76 -4.88 -28.99 11.17
CA THR A 76 -6.30 -29.37 11.31
C THR A 76 -7.11 -28.54 12.31
N ARG A 77 -6.45 -27.79 13.20
CA ARG A 77 -7.09 -26.93 14.22
C ARG A 77 -6.86 -25.42 14.02
N SER A 78 -6.35 -24.97 12.88
CA SER A 78 -5.97 -23.57 12.70
C SER A 78 -7.17 -22.68 12.31
N THR A 79 -7.53 -21.74 13.18
CA THR A 79 -8.54 -20.71 12.90
C THR A 79 -7.99 -19.64 11.95
N ASP A 80 -8.87 -18.82 11.34
CA ASP A 80 -8.44 -17.68 10.51
C ASP A 80 -7.52 -16.72 11.28
N GLN A 81 -7.79 -16.49 12.56
CA GLN A 81 -6.98 -15.64 13.42
C GLN A 81 -5.56 -16.20 13.61
N THR A 82 -5.46 -17.50 13.91
CA THR A 82 -4.15 -18.17 14.05
C THR A 82 -3.35 -18.08 12.75
N ARG A 83 -4.00 -18.28 11.60
CA ARG A 83 -3.35 -18.14 10.29
C ARG A 83 -2.85 -16.72 10.04
N ARG A 84 -3.62 -15.68 10.38
CA ARG A 84 -3.17 -14.28 10.27
C ARG A 84 -1.94 -14.02 11.14
N LEU A 85 -1.90 -14.54 12.36
CA LEU A 85 -0.74 -14.42 13.24
C LEU A 85 0.50 -15.15 12.71
N GLN A 86 0.32 -16.34 12.12
CA GLN A 86 1.40 -17.09 11.46
C GLN A 86 1.99 -16.32 10.28
N LEU A 87 1.13 -15.76 9.41
CA LEU A 87 1.56 -14.92 8.30
C LEU A 87 2.31 -13.68 8.77
N HIS A 88 1.82 -13.02 9.82
CA HIS A 88 2.48 -11.85 10.40
C HIS A 88 3.85 -12.21 10.98
N THR A 89 3.94 -13.33 11.70
CA THR A 89 5.21 -13.84 12.27
C THR A 89 6.21 -14.16 11.16
N ALA A 90 5.78 -14.83 10.09
CA ALA A 90 6.63 -15.11 8.93
C ALA A 90 7.09 -13.83 8.23
N ALA A 91 6.22 -12.82 8.11
CA ALA A 91 6.58 -11.52 7.57
C ALA A 91 7.62 -10.78 8.43
N GLN A 92 7.54 -10.91 9.76
CA GLN A 92 8.57 -10.38 10.67
C GLN A 92 9.90 -11.13 10.50
N GLN A 93 9.89 -12.46 10.39
CA GLN A 93 11.09 -13.27 10.21
C GLN A 93 11.86 -12.94 8.92
N ILE A 94 11.15 -12.59 7.85
CA ILE A 94 11.75 -12.20 6.56
C ILE A 94 12.07 -10.68 6.53
N GLY A 95 11.57 -9.90 7.50
CA GLY A 95 11.77 -8.45 7.55
C GLY A 95 10.91 -7.64 6.58
N VAL A 96 9.75 -8.18 6.17
CA VAL A 96 8.81 -7.53 5.24
C VAL A 96 7.57 -6.94 5.94
N SER A 97 7.47 -7.06 7.26
CA SER A 97 6.36 -6.50 8.02
C SER A 97 6.26 -4.98 7.80
N GLY A 98 5.05 -4.49 7.46
CA GLY A 98 4.76 -3.06 7.27
C GLY A 98 5.13 -2.50 5.89
N VAL A 99 5.62 -3.31 4.96
CA VAL A 99 6.02 -2.84 3.61
C VAL A 99 4.83 -2.26 2.84
N LEU A 100 3.67 -2.91 2.86
CA LEU A 100 2.48 -2.41 2.15
C LEU A 100 1.92 -1.16 2.84
N ALA A 101 1.94 -1.10 4.18
CA ALA A 101 1.54 0.09 4.91
C ALA A 101 2.45 1.29 4.57
N ALA A 102 3.77 1.09 4.54
CA ALA A 102 4.74 2.11 4.14
C ALA A 102 4.56 2.54 2.69
N ARG A 103 4.26 1.60 1.77
CA ARG A 103 3.96 1.88 0.37
C ARG A 103 2.66 2.68 0.21
N ALA A 104 1.61 2.30 0.92
CA ALA A 104 0.33 3.01 0.93
C ALA A 104 0.53 4.45 1.42
N LEU A 105 1.22 4.65 2.55
CA LEU A 105 1.54 5.97 3.06
C LEU A 105 2.29 6.82 2.03
N ARG A 106 3.32 6.24 1.39
CA ARG A 106 4.09 6.90 0.33
C ARG A 106 3.21 7.34 -0.82
N HIS A 107 2.33 6.48 -1.32
CA HIS A 107 1.43 6.81 -2.41
C HIS A 107 0.44 7.91 -2.05
N VAL A 108 -0.10 7.91 -0.82
CA VAL A 108 -0.97 9.01 -0.40
C VAL A 108 -0.19 10.31 -0.34
N THR A 109 1.02 10.32 0.24
CA THR A 109 1.88 11.51 0.24
C THR A 109 2.21 12.00 -1.18
N GLU A 110 2.51 11.09 -2.11
CA GLU A 110 2.80 11.44 -3.51
C GLU A 110 1.58 12.04 -4.22
N ARG A 111 0.39 11.49 -3.99
CA ARG A 111 -0.87 12.05 -4.52
C ARG A 111 -1.11 13.47 -4.02
N GLU A 112 -0.85 13.73 -2.73
CA GLU A 112 -0.98 15.07 -2.14
C GLU A 112 0.04 16.05 -2.71
N LEU A 113 1.31 15.63 -2.86
CA LEU A 113 2.36 16.45 -3.47
C LEU A 113 2.04 16.79 -4.93
N PHE A 114 1.54 15.80 -5.69
CA PHE A 114 1.12 15.99 -7.07
C PHE A 114 -0.06 16.97 -7.15
N ALA A 115 -1.09 16.79 -6.33
CA ALA A 115 -2.23 17.69 -6.28
C ALA A 115 -1.82 19.13 -5.91
N TRP A 116 -0.88 19.28 -4.97
CA TRP A 116 -0.34 20.58 -4.57
C TRP A 116 0.46 21.25 -5.67
N TRP A 117 1.32 20.52 -6.36
CA TRP A 117 2.08 21.06 -7.49
C TRP A 117 1.18 21.44 -8.66
N THR A 118 0.18 20.63 -8.99
CA THR A 118 -0.80 20.93 -10.04
C THR A 118 -1.57 22.21 -9.73
N ALA A 119 -2.06 22.36 -8.49
CA ALA A 119 -2.73 23.59 -8.05
C ALA A 119 -1.80 24.83 -8.10
N GLU A 120 -0.52 24.67 -7.79
CA GLU A 120 0.49 25.72 -7.93
C GLU A 120 0.69 26.13 -9.39
N LEU A 121 0.80 25.16 -10.30
CA LEU A 121 0.96 25.42 -11.75
C LEU A 121 -0.27 26.13 -12.32
N GLU A 122 -1.47 25.68 -11.97
CA GLU A 122 -2.71 26.36 -12.36
C GLU A 122 -2.71 27.81 -11.89
N TRP A 123 -2.40 28.06 -10.61
CA TRP A 123 -2.33 29.42 -10.09
C TRP A 123 -1.29 30.28 -10.82
N ARG A 124 -0.14 29.71 -11.19
CA ARG A 124 0.90 30.43 -11.94
C ARG A 124 0.43 30.84 -13.33
N ARG A 125 -0.30 29.96 -14.01
CA ARG A 125 -0.85 30.16 -15.37
C ARG A 125 -2.05 31.11 -15.41
N ARG A 126 -2.79 31.28 -14.29
CA ARG A 126 -3.96 32.16 -14.25
C ARG A 126 -3.60 33.63 -14.54
N PRO A 127 -4.20 34.25 -15.58
CA PRO A 127 -4.05 35.69 -15.84
C PRO A 127 -4.81 36.51 -14.77
N GLY A 128 -4.42 37.78 -14.58
CA GLY A 128 -5.13 38.70 -13.68
C GLY A 128 -5.06 38.36 -12.18
N LYS A 129 -4.10 37.52 -11.76
CA LYS A 129 -3.97 37.08 -10.37
C LYS A 129 -3.75 38.25 -9.41
N LYS A 130 -4.72 38.50 -8.52
CA LYS A 130 -4.52 39.36 -7.35
C LYS A 130 -3.45 38.70 -6.47
N ARG A 131 -2.34 39.39 -6.21
CA ARG A 131 -1.34 39.02 -5.20
C ARG A 131 -1.97 39.22 -3.81
N SER A 132 -3.01 38.47 -3.47
CA SER A 132 -3.54 38.50 -2.11
C SER A 132 -2.44 37.97 -1.19
N GLY A 133 -2.01 38.82 -0.26
CA GLY A 133 -1.19 38.45 0.90
C GLY A 133 -1.91 37.44 1.81
N PRO A 134 -1.36 37.14 2.99
CA PRO A 134 -1.89 36.10 3.87
C PRO A 134 -3.37 36.38 4.16
N ARG A 135 -4.27 35.54 3.65
CA ARG A 135 -5.69 35.64 4.01
C ARG A 135 -5.79 35.20 5.46
N ARG A 136 -5.98 36.18 6.36
CA ARG A 136 -6.51 35.92 7.69
C ARG A 136 -7.83 35.19 7.47
N HIS A 137 -7.95 33.98 8.02
CA HIS A 137 -9.24 33.31 8.09
C HIS A 137 -10.18 34.25 8.83
N ALA A 138 -11.19 34.79 8.15
CA ALA A 138 -12.27 35.48 8.83
C ALA A 138 -12.95 34.41 9.69
N SER A 139 -12.99 34.62 11.01
CA SER A 139 -13.48 33.67 12.01
C SER A 139 -14.94 33.27 11.81
N ASP A 140 -15.69 34.02 10.98
CA ASP A 140 -17.14 33.95 10.90
C ASP A 140 -17.66 33.40 9.55
N ALA A 141 -16.75 32.89 8.70
CA ALA A 141 -17.17 32.26 7.45
C ALA A 141 -17.67 30.83 7.70
N ILE A 142 -18.96 30.58 7.42
CA ILE A 142 -19.54 29.23 7.39
C ILE A 142 -18.71 28.38 6.43
N ALA A 143 -17.94 27.45 6.98
CA ALA A 143 -17.13 26.53 6.21
C ALA A 143 -18.08 25.54 5.51
N LEU A 144 -18.34 25.77 4.22
CA LEU A 144 -18.87 24.70 3.39
C LEU A 144 -17.90 23.51 3.45
N PRO A 145 -18.37 22.26 3.44
CA PRO A 145 -17.52 21.07 3.38
C PRO A 145 -16.92 20.89 1.98
N ILE A 146 -16.35 21.96 1.43
CA ILE A 146 -15.55 21.94 0.22
C ILE A 146 -14.12 21.70 0.68
N GLU A 147 -13.51 20.60 0.25
CA GLU A 147 -12.11 20.34 0.53
C GLU A 147 -11.26 21.54 0.10
N ALA A 148 -10.60 22.19 1.07
CA ALA A 148 -9.74 23.31 0.80
C ALA A 148 -8.66 22.88 -0.21
N SER A 149 -8.49 23.65 -1.29
CA SER A 149 -7.48 23.36 -2.31
C SER A 149 -6.11 23.12 -1.66
N PRO A 150 -5.26 22.22 -2.19
CA PRO A 150 -3.95 21.95 -1.59
C PRO A 150 -3.09 23.21 -1.36
N ARG A 151 -3.21 24.22 -2.23
CA ARG A 151 -2.55 25.53 -2.06
C ARG A 151 -3.13 26.34 -0.90
N ALA A 152 -4.43 26.22 -0.60
CA ALA A 152 -5.02 26.82 0.59
C ALA A 152 -4.62 26.07 1.87
N ARG A 153 -4.43 24.74 1.78
CA ARG A 153 -4.04 23.89 2.91
C ARG A 153 -2.57 24.03 3.30
N TYR A 154 -1.66 23.94 2.33
CA TYR A 154 -0.21 23.92 2.56
C TYR A 154 0.49 25.25 2.23
N GLY A 155 -0.24 26.20 1.61
CA GLY A 155 0.33 27.46 1.13
C GLY A 155 0.99 27.35 -0.25
N ARG A 156 1.94 28.24 -0.52
CA ARG A 156 2.73 28.25 -1.76
C ARG A 156 3.67 27.05 -1.81
N PHE A 157 3.74 26.37 -2.95
CA PHE A 157 4.67 25.25 -3.13
C PHE A 157 6.14 25.73 -3.02
N PRO A 158 6.98 25.07 -2.20
CA PRO A 158 8.40 25.41 -2.05
C PRO A 158 9.15 25.38 -3.38
N THR A 159 10.00 26.37 -3.62
CA THR A 159 10.83 26.42 -4.83
C THR A 159 12.25 26.83 -4.53
N ILE A 160 13.22 26.14 -5.12
CA ILE A 160 14.65 26.50 -5.11
C ILE A 160 15.02 26.96 -6.52
N GLY A 161 15.49 28.20 -6.65
CA GLY A 161 15.86 28.75 -7.97
C GLY A 161 14.72 28.74 -9.00
N GLY A 162 13.46 28.85 -8.55
CA GLY A 162 12.27 28.80 -9.40
C GLY A 162 11.79 27.40 -9.78
N ARG A 163 12.56 26.34 -9.50
CA ARG A 163 12.18 24.93 -9.70
C ARG A 163 11.43 24.38 -8.48
N ALA A 164 10.62 23.34 -8.68
CA ALA A 164 9.86 22.68 -7.61
C ALA A 164 10.80 21.98 -6.62
N ASP A 165 10.69 22.32 -5.34
CA ASP A 165 11.43 21.64 -4.26
C ASP A 165 10.53 20.60 -3.59
N TYR A 166 10.62 19.37 -4.09
CA TYR A 166 9.85 18.23 -3.57
C TYR A 166 10.33 17.73 -2.22
N ALA A 167 11.59 17.98 -1.85
CA ALA A 167 12.13 17.54 -0.56
C ALA A 167 11.49 18.34 0.58
N THR A 168 11.50 19.67 0.46
CA THR A 168 10.83 20.54 1.43
C THR A 168 9.31 20.33 1.42
N ALA A 169 8.70 20.19 0.24
CA ALA A 169 7.27 19.93 0.13
C ALA A 169 6.86 18.63 0.82
N ARG A 170 7.62 17.54 0.63
CA ARG A 170 7.39 16.25 1.29
C ARG A 170 7.42 16.40 2.81
N ARG A 171 8.41 17.12 3.35
CA ARG A 171 8.49 17.41 4.79
C ARG A 171 7.25 18.15 5.31
N ILE A 172 6.74 19.13 4.57
CA ILE A 172 5.52 19.89 4.94
C ILE A 172 4.30 18.96 4.98
N VAL A 173 4.09 18.14 3.94
CA VAL A 173 2.96 17.21 3.87
C VAL A 173 3.04 16.16 4.98
N THR A 174 4.22 15.58 5.21
CA THR A 174 4.45 14.59 6.29
C THR A 174 4.20 15.21 7.67
N ASN A 175 4.67 16.43 7.93
CA ASN A 175 4.42 17.13 9.19
C ASN A 175 2.93 17.45 9.40
N TYR A 176 2.22 17.81 8.34
CA TYR A 176 0.78 18.10 8.41
C TYR A 176 -0.04 16.85 8.75
N ARG A 177 0.41 15.67 8.30
CA ARG A 177 -0.30 14.39 8.50
C ARG A 177 0.14 13.60 9.71
N SER A 178 1.31 13.92 10.27
CA SER A 178 1.71 13.36 11.54
C SER A 178 0.69 13.80 12.59
N PRO A 179 0.13 12.88 13.39
CA PRO A 179 -0.74 13.27 14.49
C PRO A 179 0.04 14.26 15.35
N ARG A 180 -0.48 15.47 15.51
CA ARG A 180 0.02 16.41 16.51
C ARG A 180 -0.21 15.72 17.86
N ILE A 181 0.80 15.04 18.38
CA ILE A 181 0.87 14.71 19.79
C ILE A 181 1.00 16.08 20.46
N LEU A 182 -0.15 16.66 20.81
CA LEU A 182 -0.21 17.82 21.68
C LEU A 182 0.29 17.31 23.03
N ALA A 183 1.57 17.59 23.33
CA ALA A 183 2.06 17.55 24.69
C ALA A 183 1.21 18.56 25.47
N ALA A 184 0.36 18.04 26.36
CA ALA A 184 -0.34 18.78 27.41
C ALA A 184 0.48 18.63 28.69
#